data_AF-A0A9Q0NAW1-F1
#
_entry.id   AF-A0A9Q0NAW1-F1
#
_cell.length_a   1.000
_cell.length_b   1.000
_cell.length_c   1.000
_cell.angle_alpha   90.00
_cell.angle_beta   90.00
_cell.angle_gamma   90.00
#
_symmetry.space_group_name_H-M   'P 1'
#
loop_
_entity.id
_entity.type
_entity.pdbx_description
1 polymer ?
#
loop_
_entity_poly.entity_id
_entity_poly.type
_entity_poly.pdbx_seq_one_letter_code
_entity_poly.pdbx_strand_id
1 'polypeptide(L)'
;SNVWSIEDFKETNNSCSIQATNFFENLSKRECYALGATALDCSIMLTFQCVSGINSNSFSEDVKKHIVSIDRNIFLVNATVVDVDPKTPQHFVKYIKQTNLSHKAYLEDLAIESKINNK
;
A
#
# COMPACT_ATOMS: atom_id res chain seq x y z
N SER A 1 4.98 18.30 23.19
CA SER A 1 4.86 18.14 21.73
C SER A 1 6.01 17.25 21.27
N ASN A 2 5.75 15.99 20.95
CA ASN A 2 6.77 15.08 20.43
C ASN A 2 7.04 15.44 18.98
N VAL A 3 8.04 16.30 18.77
CA VAL A 3 8.53 16.66 17.45
C VAL A 3 9.50 15.57 17.06
N TRP A 4 9.09 14.72 16.12
CA TRP A 4 9.99 13.78 15.45
C TRP A 4 11.07 14.58 14.72
N SER A 5 12.33 14.32 15.02
CA SER A 5 13.46 15.01 14.41
C SER A 5 13.88 14.32 13.11
N ILE A 6 14.68 15.01 12.30
CA ILE A 6 15.26 14.44 11.08
C ILE A 6 16.17 13.24 11.40
N GLU A 7 16.71 13.17 12.61
CA GLU A 7 17.47 12.00 13.07
C GLU A 7 16.60 10.74 13.20
N ASP A 8 15.35 10.87 13.65
CA ASP A 8 14.43 9.73 13.79
C ASP A 8 14.09 9.07 12.43
N PHE A 9 14.14 9.84 11.34
CA PHE A 9 13.91 9.35 9.97
C PHE A 9 15.08 8.52 9.41
N LYS A 10 16.28 8.65 9.99
CA LYS A 10 17.45 7.87 9.55
C LYS A 10 17.42 6.43 10.08
N GLU A 11 16.80 6.19 11.24
CA GLU A 11 16.74 4.86 11.85
C GLU A 11 15.83 3.88 11.09
N THR A 12 14.86 4.37 10.32
CA THR A 12 13.97 3.52 9.52
C THR A 12 14.59 3.04 8.20
N ASN A 13 15.78 3.53 7.83
CA ASN A 13 16.40 3.29 6.52
C ASN A 13 17.54 2.26 6.53
N ASN A 14 17.59 1.35 7.50
CA ASN A 14 18.47 0.20 7.41
C ASN A 14 18.01 -0.76 6.32
N SER A 15 18.63 -0.58 5.15
CA SER A 15 18.74 -1.43 3.97
C SER A 15 18.27 -2.88 4.15
N CYS A 16 17.07 -3.18 3.69
CA CYS A 16 16.65 -4.55 3.40
C CYS A 16 17.00 -4.88 1.94
N SER A 17 18.20 -5.41 1.70
CA SER A 17 18.54 -6.05 0.43
C SER A 17 17.84 -7.41 0.34
N ILE A 18 16.53 -7.40 0.06
CA ILE A 18 15.79 -8.64 -0.15
C ILE A 18 16.20 -9.22 -1.51
N GLN A 19 17.01 -10.28 -1.49
CA GLN A 19 17.08 -11.23 -2.61
C GLN A 19 15.69 -11.88 -2.77
N ALA A 20 14.81 -11.21 -3.49
CA ALA A 20 13.40 -11.60 -3.66
C ALA A 20 13.20 -12.87 -4.50
N THR A 21 14.27 -13.47 -5.04
CA THR A 21 14.14 -14.48 -6.09
C THR A 21 13.69 -15.85 -5.57
N ASN A 22 13.88 -16.19 -4.29
CA ASN A 22 13.57 -17.54 -3.76
C ASN A 22 12.58 -17.55 -2.58
N PHE A 23 11.99 -16.41 -2.21
CA PHE A 23 11.12 -16.34 -1.03
C PHE A 23 9.81 -17.13 -1.23
N PHE A 24 9.19 -17.00 -2.41
CA PHE A 24 7.92 -17.66 -2.72
C PHE A 24 8.05 -19.16 -2.95
N GLU A 25 9.23 -19.66 -3.31
CA GLU A 25 9.48 -21.10 -3.52
C GLU A 25 9.42 -21.90 -2.21
N ASN A 26 9.65 -21.24 -1.08
CA ASN A 26 9.65 -21.86 0.25
C ASN A 26 8.29 -21.79 0.95
N LEU A 27 7.28 -21.15 0.35
CA LEU A 27 5.95 -21.01 0.93
C LEU A 27 4.99 -22.06 0.37
N SER A 28 4.18 -22.65 1.23
CA SER A 28 3.06 -23.47 0.79
C SER A 28 2.03 -22.61 0.03
N LYS A 29 1.19 -23.26 -0.79
CA LYS A 29 0.11 -22.56 -1.51
C LYS A 29 -0.81 -21.75 -0.59
N ARG A 30 -1.01 -22.22 0.65
CA ARG A 30 -1.83 -21.54 1.66
C ARG A 30 -1.14 -20.27 2.17
N GLU A 31 0.16 -20.34 2.40
CA GLU A 31 0.96 -19.18 2.84
C GLU A 31 1.09 -18.15 1.73
N CYS A 32 1.30 -18.58 0.48
CA CYS A 32 1.25 -17.68 -0.68
C CYS A 32 -0.10 -16.97 -0.78
N TYR A 33 -1.21 -17.69 -0.58
CA TYR A 33 -2.54 -17.08 -0.56
C TYR A 33 -2.69 -16.09 0.59
N ALA A 34 -2.31 -16.47 1.82
CA ALA A 34 -2.44 -15.59 2.99
C ALA A 34 -1.61 -14.32 2.82
N LEU A 35 -0.38 -14.43 2.31
CA LEU A 35 0.50 -13.32 1.98
C LEU A 35 -0.14 -12.40 0.94
N GLY A 36 -0.59 -12.95 -0.19
CA GLY A 36 -1.23 -12.17 -1.26
C GLY A 36 -2.54 -11.51 -0.81
N ALA A 37 -3.37 -12.23 -0.05
CA ALA A 37 -4.62 -11.71 0.50
C ALA A 37 -4.38 -10.62 1.54
N THR A 38 -3.27 -10.67 2.28
CA THR A 38 -2.88 -9.63 3.23
C THR A 38 -2.36 -8.40 2.50
N ALA A 39 -1.49 -8.58 1.50
CA ALA A 39 -0.99 -7.49 0.67
C ALA A 39 -2.10 -6.78 -0.14
N LEU A 40 -3.17 -7.50 -0.51
CA LEU A 40 -4.32 -6.93 -1.19
C LEU A 40 -5.22 -6.10 -0.27
N ASP A 41 -5.24 -6.40 1.03
CA ASP A 41 -6.15 -5.82 2.02
C ASP A 41 -5.40 -4.98 3.08
N CYS A 42 -4.16 -4.57 2.77
CA CYS A 42 -3.39 -3.68 3.62
C CYS A 42 -3.64 -2.21 3.26
N SER A 43 -3.32 -1.31 4.18
CA SER A 43 -3.45 0.14 3.96
C SER A 43 -2.07 0.79 3.85
N ILE A 44 -1.96 1.83 3.01
CA ILE A 44 -0.78 2.69 2.95
C ILE A 44 -1.13 4.01 3.65
N MET A 45 -0.48 4.26 4.78
CA MET A 45 -0.59 5.52 5.51
C MET A 45 0.51 6.48 5.07
N LEU A 46 0.12 7.67 4.61
CA LEU A 46 1.04 8.76 4.28
C LEU A 46 0.95 9.83 5.35
N THR A 47 2.08 10.23 5.92
CA THR A 47 2.17 11.37 6.85
C THR A 47 2.91 12.51 6.19
N PHE A 48 2.42 13.73 6.41
CA PHE A 48 2.96 14.95 5.81
C PHE A 48 3.38 15.91 6.92
N GLN A 49 4.63 16.34 6.89
CA GLN A 49 5.13 17.39 7.76
C GLN A 49 5.52 18.60 6.93
N CYS A 50 4.83 19.73 7.14
CA CYS A 50 5.20 20.97 6.48
C CYS A 50 6.57 21.43 6.97
N VAL A 51 7.46 21.75 6.03
CA VAL A 51 8.79 22.26 6.31
C VAL A 51 8.85 23.71 5.86
N SER A 52 9.10 24.61 6.82
CA SER A 52 9.20 26.05 6.60
C SER A 52 10.62 26.53 6.81
N GLY A 53 11.08 27.49 5.99
CA GLY A 53 12.37 28.15 6.18
C GLY A 53 13.62 27.33 5.84
N ILE A 54 13.46 26.14 5.23
CA ILE A 54 14.57 25.30 4.77
C ILE A 54 14.61 25.31 3.24
N ASN A 55 15.78 25.60 2.68
CA ASN A 55 15.99 25.48 1.23
C ASN A 55 16.00 24.00 0.86
N SER A 56 15.14 23.57 -0.06
CA SER A 56 15.08 22.17 -0.53
C SER A 56 16.43 21.63 -1.03
N ASN A 57 17.36 22.52 -1.40
CA ASN A 57 18.70 22.15 -1.84
C ASN A 57 19.67 21.78 -0.69
N SER A 58 19.31 22.02 0.58
CA SER A 58 20.14 21.64 1.72
C SER A 58 19.91 20.21 2.21
N PHE A 59 18.89 19.51 1.68
CA PHE A 59 18.63 18.12 2.04
C PHE A 59 19.59 17.17 1.33
N SER A 60 19.90 16.04 1.97
CA SER A 60 20.60 14.94 1.30
C SER A 60 19.71 14.35 0.19
N GLU A 61 20.34 13.73 -0.80
CA GLU A 61 19.62 13.07 -1.91
C GLU A 61 18.62 12.02 -1.43
N ASP A 62 18.89 11.34 -0.31
CA ASP A 62 17.95 10.38 0.26
C ASP A 62 16.70 11.05 0.83
N VAL A 63 16.85 12.18 1.52
CA VAL A 63 15.70 12.92 2.07
C VAL A 63 14.89 13.58 0.95
N LYS A 64 15.53 14.02 -0.13
CA LYS A 64 14.83 14.61 -1.30
C LYS A 64 13.80 13.67 -1.94
N LYS A 65 14.02 12.33 -1.89
CA LYS A 65 13.05 11.33 -2.39
C LYS A 65 11.73 11.35 -1.61
N HIS A 66 11.74 11.87 -0.39
CA HIS A 66 10.61 11.94 0.51
C HIS A 66 9.99 13.35 0.57
N ILE A 67 10.45 14.29 -0.26
CA ILE A 67 9.93 15.66 -0.29
C ILE A 67 8.92 15.80 -1.43
N VAL A 68 7.76 16.37 -1.12
CA VAL A 68 6.77 16.78 -2.11
C VAL A 68 6.44 18.26 -1.94
N SER A 69 6.07 18.93 -3.03
CA SER A 69 5.56 20.29 -2.98
C SER A 69 4.09 20.34 -3.39
N ILE A 70 3.28 21.01 -2.57
CA ILE A 70 1.84 21.19 -2.78
C ILE A 70 1.55 22.67 -2.48
N ASP A 71 0.94 23.39 -3.44
CA ASP A 71 0.58 24.81 -3.30
C ASP A 71 1.71 25.71 -2.75
N ARG A 72 2.94 25.52 -3.28
CA ARG A 72 4.18 26.21 -2.87
C ARG A 72 4.68 25.91 -1.46
N ASN A 73 3.99 25.03 -0.73
CA ASN A 73 4.50 24.48 0.52
C ASN A 73 5.35 23.25 0.23
N ILE A 74 6.31 22.99 1.10
CA ILE A 74 7.21 21.84 1.02
C ILE A 74 6.85 20.91 2.17
N PHE A 75 6.66 19.63 1.87
CA PHE A 75 6.33 18.60 2.86
C PHE A 75 7.37 17.50 2.83
N LEU A 76 7.82 17.09 4.01
CA LEU A 76 8.47 15.80 4.19
C LEU A 76 7.37 14.74 4.35
N VAL A 77 7.49 13.64 3.61
CA VAL A 77 6.49 12.58 3.53
C VAL A 77 7.09 11.26 3.99
N ASN A 78 6.40 10.60 4.91
CA ASN A 78 6.67 9.21 5.24
C ASN A 78 5.52 8.31 4.76
N ALA A 79 5.86 7.12 4.30
CA ALA A 79 4.90 6.09 3.92
C ALA A 79 5.04 4.89 4.84
N THR A 80 3.92 4.36 5.31
CA THR A 80 3.90 3.18 6.19
C THR A 80 2.82 2.22 5.74
N VAL A 81 3.15 0.93 5.66
CA VAL A 81 2.16 -0.13 5.39
C VAL A 81 1.59 -0.59 6.73
N VAL A 82 0.28 -0.57 6.87
CA VAL A 82 -0.46 -1.01 8.06
C VAL A 82 -1.44 -2.13 7.70
N ASP A 83 -2.03 -2.77 8.70
CA ASP A 83 -2.96 -3.92 8.54
C ASP A 83 -2.30 -5.16 7.90
N VAL A 84 -1.06 -5.46 8.32
CA VAL A 84 -0.23 -6.55 7.78
C VAL A 84 -0.42 -7.90 8.47
N ASP A 85 -1.52 -8.06 9.22
CA ASP A 85 -1.83 -9.33 9.88
C ASP A 85 -2.23 -10.40 8.87
N PRO A 86 -1.63 -11.61 8.93
CA PRO A 86 -1.91 -12.66 7.96
C PRO A 86 -3.37 -13.10 8.01
N LYS A 87 -4.04 -13.15 6.85
CA LYS A 87 -5.43 -13.60 6.76
C LYS A 87 -5.59 -15.06 7.22
N THR A 88 -6.64 -15.30 8.00
CA THR A 88 -6.96 -16.63 8.52
C THR A 88 -7.44 -17.59 7.42
N PRO A 89 -7.38 -18.91 7.61
CA PRO A 89 -7.88 -19.86 6.61
C PRO A 89 -9.35 -19.68 6.25
N GLN A 90 -10.19 -19.20 7.18
CA GLN A 90 -11.61 -18.91 6.93
C GLN A 90 -11.80 -17.77 5.92
N HIS A 91 -10.81 -16.89 5.77
CA HIS A 91 -10.81 -15.82 4.78
C HIS A 91 -10.97 -16.38 3.36
N PHE A 92 -10.29 -17.48 3.03
CA PHE A 92 -10.35 -18.08 1.68
C PHE A 92 -11.78 -18.49 1.30
N VAL A 93 -12.47 -19.21 2.17
CA VAL A 93 -13.83 -19.70 1.91
C VAL A 93 -14.80 -18.53 1.72
N LYS A 94 -14.70 -17.51 2.58
CA LYS A 94 -15.52 -16.29 2.48
C LYS A 94 -15.21 -15.53 1.19
N TYR A 95 -13.93 -15.38 0.86
CA TYR A 95 -13.47 -14.66 -0.32
C TYR A 95 -13.99 -15.29 -1.61
N ILE A 96 -13.88 -16.61 -1.78
CA ILE A 96 -14.42 -17.30 -2.97
C ILE A 96 -15.93 -17.06 -3.13
N LYS A 97 -16.69 -17.17 -2.03
CA LYS A 97 -18.14 -16.90 -2.07
C LYS A 97 -18.42 -15.46 -2.51
N GLN A 98 -17.70 -14.49 -1.96
CA GLN A 98 -17.87 -13.09 -2.31
C GLN A 98 -17.49 -12.81 -3.76
N THR A 99 -16.35 -13.33 -4.24
CA THR A 99 -15.91 -13.19 -5.63
C THR A 99 -16.92 -13.74 -6.62
N ASN A 100 -17.52 -14.90 -6.36
CA ASN A 100 -18.56 -15.46 -7.22
C ASN A 100 -19.82 -14.59 -7.27
N LEU A 101 -20.23 -14.02 -6.13
CA LEU A 101 -21.37 -13.11 -6.07
C LEU A 101 -21.08 -11.80 -6.83
N SER A 102 -19.90 -11.22 -6.62
CA SER A 102 -19.48 -10.01 -7.34
C SER A 102 -19.38 -10.23 -8.84
N HIS A 103 -18.83 -11.36 -9.28
CA HIS A 103 -18.75 -11.71 -10.70
C HIS A 103 -20.14 -11.87 -11.32
N LYS A 104 -21.06 -12.55 -10.62
CA LYS A 104 -22.44 -12.69 -11.08
C LYS A 104 -23.12 -11.34 -11.24
N ALA A 105 -23.01 -10.46 -10.24
CA ALA A 105 -23.60 -9.13 -10.27
C ALA A 105 -23.05 -8.30 -11.44
N TYR A 106 -21.72 -8.32 -11.64
CA TYR A 106 -21.07 -7.64 -12.76
C TYR A 106 -21.61 -8.10 -14.13
N LEU A 107 -21.82 -9.40 -14.33
CA LEU A 107 -22.39 -9.92 -15.57
C LEU A 107 -23.86 -9.51 -15.77
N GLU A 108 -24.63 -9.44 -14.69
CA GLU A 108 -26.02 -8.95 -14.72
C GLU A 108 -26.06 -7.47 -15.13
N ASP A 109 -25.15 -6.64 -14.60
CA ASP A 109 -25.03 -5.23 -14.96
C ASP A 109 -24.72 -5.06 -16.45
N LEU A 110 -23.74 -5.79 -17.00
CA LEU A 110 -23.43 -5.76 -18.44
C LEU A 110 -24.61 -6.20 -19.32
N ALA A 111 -25.37 -7.20 -18.88
CA ALA A 111 -26.56 -7.66 -19.58
C ALA A 111 -27.69 -6.62 -19.57
N ILE A 112 -27.76 -5.79 -18.53
CA ILE A 112 -28.71 -4.66 -18.47
C ILE A 112 -28.26 -3.55 -19.41
N GLU A 113 -26.98 -3.15 -19.36
CA GLU A 113 -26.43 -2.09 -20.22
C GLU A 113 -26.60 -2.41 -21.71
N SER A 114 -26.35 -3.66 -22.12
CA SER A 114 -26.55 -4.10 -23.50
C SER A 114 -28.02 -4.07 -23.95
N LYS A 115 -28.98 -4.26 -23.04
CA LYS A 115 -30.41 -4.13 -23.36
C LYS A 115 -30.87 -2.68 -23.46
N ILE A 116 -30.24 -1.77 -22.73
CA ILE A 116 -30.50 -0.33 -22.80
C ILE A 116 -29.94 0.23 -24.11
N ASN A 117 -28.73 -0.15 -24.49
CA ASN A 117 -28.06 0.38 -25.69
C ASN A 117 -28.59 -0.18 -27.02
N ASN A 118 -29.35 -1.27 -27.00
CA ASN A 118 -29.99 -1.87 -28.18
C ASN A 118 -31.48 -1.48 -28.33
N LYS A 119 -31.95 -0.47 -27.59
CA LYS A 119 -33.31 0.07 -27.63
C LYS A 119 -33.30 1.49 -28.16
#